data_AF-A0A821HF74-F1
#
_entry.id   AF-A0A821HF74-F1
#
_cell.length_a   1.000
_cell.length_b   1.000
_cell.length_c   1.000
_cell.angle_alpha   90.00
_cell.angle_beta   90.00
_cell.angle_gamma   90.00
#
_symmetry.space_group_name_H-M   'P 1'
#
loop_
_entity.id
_entity.type
_entity.pdbx_description
1 polymer ?
#
loop_
_entity_poly.entity_id
_entity_poly.type
_entity_poly.pdbx_seq_one_letter_code
_entity_poly.pdbx_strand_id
1 'polypeptide(L)'
;LIPPQFIQTTWVDLMDNFTPDTAGGTAFNDYIVSTYIDYSSARFICDLWNVHSEIVERFPRTNNHVEAFNKRMNSIFPTHPHIFNFIQCLRQEHEFQHHRAEESLFNVRKRKKINENIDSMLLFNLQQYTDGDLTATELAIKCGE
;
A
#
# COMPACT_ATOMS: atom_id res chain seq x y z
N LEU A 1 -2.82 -4.77 5.80
CA LEU A 1 -3.22 -4.53 7.21
C LEU A 1 -3.36 -5.84 7.94
N ILE A 2 -4.21 -6.73 7.45
CA ILE A 2 -4.24 -8.13 7.87
C ILE A 2 -3.02 -8.83 7.26
N PRO A 3 -2.31 -9.69 8.02
CA PRO A 3 -1.25 -10.52 7.45
C PRO A 3 -1.77 -11.35 6.27
N PRO A 4 -1.00 -11.45 5.16
CA PRO A 4 -1.45 -12.10 3.93
C PRO A 4 -2.14 -13.44 4.12
N GLN A 5 -1.61 -14.30 5.00
CA GLN A 5 -2.14 -15.64 5.26
C GLN A 5 -3.57 -15.67 5.83
N PHE A 6 -4.03 -14.58 6.47
CA PHE A 6 -5.34 -14.53 7.12
C PHE A 6 -6.40 -13.76 6.33
N ILE A 7 -6.07 -13.23 5.15
CA ILE A 7 -7.00 -12.41 4.36
C ILE A 7 -8.23 -13.21 3.96
N GLN A 8 -8.03 -14.41 3.42
CA GLN A 8 -9.13 -15.25 2.96
C GLN A 8 -10.08 -15.64 4.10
N THR A 9 -9.55 -16.07 5.25
CA THR A 9 -10.38 -16.43 6.41
C THR A 9 -11.12 -15.20 6.94
N THR A 10 -10.43 -14.06 7.05
CA THR A 10 -11.06 -12.81 7.53
C THR A 10 -12.13 -12.32 6.57
N TRP A 11 -11.94 -12.47 5.26
CA TRP A 11 -12.93 -12.11 4.25
C TRP A 11 -14.19 -12.97 4.39
N VAL A 12 -14.04 -14.29 4.52
CA VAL A 12 -15.17 -15.20 4.74
C VAL A 12 -15.94 -14.80 6.00
N ASP A 13 -15.24 -14.58 7.12
CA ASP A 13 -15.88 -14.14 8.38
C ASP A 13 -16.62 -12.81 8.21
N LEU A 14 -16.06 -11.85 7.46
CA LEU A 14 -16.72 -10.57 7.19
C LEU A 14 -17.98 -10.76 6.34
N MET A 15 -17.92 -11.60 5.31
CA MET A 15 -19.06 -11.82 4.42
C MET A 15 -20.20 -12.56 5.13
N ASP A 16 -19.88 -13.61 5.90
CA ASP A 16 -20.87 -14.41 6.62
C ASP A 16 -21.59 -13.61 7.73
N ASN A 17 -20.88 -12.70 8.40
CA ASN A 17 -21.44 -11.96 9.53
C ASN A 17 -22.06 -10.60 9.15
N PHE A 18 -21.60 -9.96 8.07
CA PHE A 18 -21.97 -8.56 7.76
C PHE A 18 -22.62 -8.36 6.39
N THR A 19 -22.64 -9.37 5.51
CA THR A 19 -23.26 -9.21 4.18
C THR A 19 -24.68 -9.78 4.16
N PRO A 20 -25.69 -9.00 3.72
CA PRO A 20 -27.04 -9.52 3.54
C PRO A 20 -27.09 -10.62 2.47
N ASP A 21 -27.80 -11.71 2.77
CA ASP A 21 -28.06 -12.81 1.83
C ASP A 21 -29.02 -12.35 0.71
N THR A 22 -28.43 -11.73 -0.30
CA THR A 22 -29.11 -11.17 -1.47
C THR A 22 -28.31 -11.54 -2.70
N ALA A 23 -28.98 -11.67 -3.85
CA ALA A 23 -28.30 -11.95 -5.12
C ALA A 23 -27.20 -10.93 -5.45
N GLY A 24 -27.39 -9.66 -5.06
CA GLY A 24 -26.37 -8.62 -5.20
C GLY A 24 -25.16 -8.83 -4.28
N GLY A 25 -25.39 -9.25 -3.03
CA GLY A 25 -24.33 -9.60 -2.08
C GLY A 25 -23.50 -10.80 -2.55
N THR A 26 -24.16 -11.84 -3.06
CA THR A 26 -23.47 -13.01 -3.65
C THR A 26 -22.63 -12.63 -4.85
N ALA A 27 -23.21 -11.89 -5.82
CA ALA A 27 -22.47 -11.47 -7.01
C ALA A 27 -21.27 -10.57 -6.68
N PHE A 28 -21.40 -9.71 -5.66
CA PHE A 28 -20.29 -8.92 -5.14
C PHE A 28 -19.21 -9.80 -4.50
N ASN A 29 -19.60 -10.77 -3.65
CA ASN A 29 -18.67 -11.69 -3.02
C ASN A 29 -17.86 -12.47 -4.08
N ASP A 30 -18.54 -13.07 -5.06
CA ASP A 30 -17.91 -13.85 -6.14
C ASP A 30 -16.89 -13.01 -6.92
N TYR A 31 -17.25 -11.75 -7.22
CA TYR A 31 -16.34 -10.82 -7.87
C TYR A 31 -15.11 -10.53 -7.02
N ILE A 32 -15.28 -10.18 -5.74
CA ILE A 32 -14.14 -9.85 -4.87
C ILE A 32 -13.24 -11.07 -4.67
N VAL A 33 -13.82 -12.25 -4.44
CA VAL A 33 -13.05 -13.48 -4.23
C VAL A 33 -12.22 -13.83 -5.45
N SER A 34 -12.83 -13.84 -6.63
CA SER A 34 -12.16 -14.15 -7.90
C SER A 34 -11.15 -13.09 -8.33
N THR A 35 -11.27 -11.85 -7.83
CA THR A 35 -10.40 -10.75 -8.25
C THR A 35 -9.23 -10.55 -7.30
N TYR A 36 -9.42 -10.70 -5.98
CA TYR A 36 -8.45 -10.25 -4.96
C TYR A 36 -8.13 -11.26 -3.86
N ILE A 37 -9.04 -12.16 -3.50
CA ILE A 37 -8.93 -12.94 -2.24
C ILE A 37 -8.39 -14.36 -2.47
N ASP A 38 -8.83 -15.04 -3.53
CA ASP A 38 -8.42 -16.43 -3.77
C ASP A 38 -6.91 -16.54 -4.07
N TYR A 39 -6.13 -17.11 -3.15
CA TYR A 39 -4.69 -17.25 -3.34
C TYR A 39 -4.29 -18.11 -4.55
N SER A 40 -5.19 -18.97 -5.04
CA SER A 40 -4.89 -19.90 -6.13
C SER A 40 -5.21 -19.33 -7.51
N SER A 41 -6.24 -18.47 -7.61
CA SER A 41 -6.78 -18.04 -8.89
C SER A 41 -7.14 -16.56 -8.99
N ALA A 42 -6.94 -15.77 -7.92
CA ALA A 42 -7.24 -14.34 -7.96
C ALA A 42 -6.46 -13.64 -9.06
N ARG A 43 -7.17 -12.77 -9.80
CA ARG A 43 -6.58 -11.95 -10.85
C ARG A 43 -5.43 -11.08 -10.35
N PHE A 44 -5.54 -10.57 -9.12
CA PHE A 44 -4.52 -9.76 -8.47
C PHE A 44 -4.09 -10.42 -7.16
N ILE A 45 -2.84 -10.89 -7.14
CA ILE A 45 -2.24 -11.49 -5.96
C ILE A 45 -2.22 -10.51 -4.78
N CYS A 46 -2.34 -11.03 -3.57
CA CYS A 46 -2.36 -10.27 -2.32
C CYS A 46 -1.21 -9.26 -2.22
N ASP A 47 0.01 -9.67 -2.54
CA ASP A 47 1.23 -8.85 -2.40
C ASP A 47 1.21 -7.58 -3.24
N LEU A 48 0.34 -7.51 -4.26
CA LEU A 48 0.22 -6.31 -5.10
C LEU A 48 -0.51 -5.16 -4.39
N TRP A 49 -1.41 -5.48 -3.45
CA TRP A 49 -2.34 -4.50 -2.87
C TRP A 49 -2.32 -4.48 -1.34
N ASN A 50 -1.87 -5.56 -0.68
CA ASN A 50 -1.79 -5.61 0.76
C ASN A 50 -0.57 -4.85 1.27
N VAL A 51 -0.79 -3.93 2.22
CA VAL A 51 0.26 -3.07 2.79
C VAL A 51 0.74 -3.49 4.19
N HIS A 52 0.55 -4.76 4.58
CA HIS A 52 0.93 -5.24 5.92
C HIS A 52 2.43 -5.13 6.16
N SER A 53 3.27 -5.61 5.23
CA SER A 53 4.73 -5.50 5.30
C SER A 53 5.19 -4.06 5.48
N GLU A 54 4.62 -3.14 4.72
CA GLU A 54 4.98 -1.72 4.72
C GLU A 54 4.66 -1.07 6.06
N ILE A 55 3.61 -1.50 6.75
CA ILE A 55 3.28 -1.01 8.09
C ILE A 55 4.31 -1.51 9.10
N VAL A 56 4.61 -2.81 9.08
CA VAL A 56 5.57 -3.45 9.99
C VAL A 56 6.97 -2.84 9.83
N GLU A 57 7.42 -2.69 8.59
CA GLU A 57 8.75 -2.18 8.24
C GLU A 57 8.81 -0.65 8.21
N ARG A 58 7.68 0.02 8.44
CA ARG A 58 7.52 1.49 8.37
C ARG A 58 7.91 2.08 7.01
N PHE A 59 7.68 1.31 5.95
CA PHE A 59 7.86 1.77 4.58
C PHE A 59 6.69 2.63 4.08
N PRO A 60 6.92 3.46 3.04
CA PRO A 60 5.85 4.24 2.43
C PRO A 60 4.75 3.34 1.84
N ARG A 61 3.50 3.53 2.28
CA ARG A 61 2.31 2.79 1.82
C ARG A 61 1.72 3.28 0.49
N THR A 62 2.37 4.27 -0.14
CA THR A 62 1.85 4.94 -1.34
C THR A 62 2.95 5.04 -2.40
N ASN A 63 2.54 4.98 -3.65
CA ASN A 63 3.36 5.18 -4.84
C ASN A 63 3.70 6.67 -5.12
N ASN A 64 3.38 7.60 -4.21
CA ASN A 64 3.61 9.05 -4.37
C ASN A 64 5.04 9.41 -4.85
N HIS A 65 6.03 8.67 -4.40
CA HIS A 65 7.43 8.87 -4.79
C HIS A 65 7.66 8.50 -6.26
N VAL A 66 7.05 7.40 -6.74
CA VAL A 66 7.06 6.98 -8.15
C VAL A 66 6.30 7.98 -9.01
N GLU A 67 5.15 8.48 -8.55
CA GLU A 67 4.38 9.50 -9.27
C GLU A 67 5.17 10.81 -9.42
N ALA A 68 5.84 11.25 -8.35
CA ALA A 68 6.70 12.43 -8.38
C ALA A 68 7.88 12.24 -9.33
N PHE A 69 8.52 11.06 -9.31
CA PHE A 69 9.58 10.69 -10.25
C PHE A 69 9.08 10.72 -11.70
N ASN A 70 7.99 10.04 -12.01
CA ASN A 70 7.42 10.01 -13.36
C ASN A 70 7.01 11.40 -13.84
N LYS A 71 6.38 12.21 -12.98
CA LYS A 71 6.02 13.59 -13.30
C LYS A 71 7.25 14.43 -13.65
N ARG A 72 8.33 14.27 -12.89
CA ARG A 72 9.58 14.97 -13.15
C ARG A 72 10.25 14.47 -14.43
N MET A 73 10.36 13.17 -14.61
CA MET A 73 10.87 12.55 -15.84
C MET A 73 10.13 13.07 -17.07
N ASN A 74 8.79 13.10 -17.03
CA ASN A 74 7.96 13.66 -18.10
C ASN A 74 8.22 15.16 -18.35
N SER A 75 8.63 15.92 -17.33
CA SER A 75 8.95 17.35 -17.49
C SER A 75 10.33 17.60 -18.10
N ILE A 76 11.29 16.69 -17.90
CA ILE A 76 12.66 16.83 -18.43
C ILE A 76 12.86 16.10 -19.75
N PHE A 77 12.02 15.11 -20.06
CA PHE A 77 12.11 14.36 -21.31
C PHE A 77 11.59 15.17 -22.49
N PRO A 78 12.39 15.38 -23.54
CA PRO A 78 11.86 15.94 -24.78
C PRO A 78 10.96 14.90 -25.47
N THR A 79 9.96 15.37 -26.22
CA THR A 79 8.96 14.50 -26.90
C THR A 79 9.59 13.49 -27.87
N HIS A 80 10.71 13.86 -28.50
CA HIS A 80 11.47 12.99 -29.42
C HIS A 80 12.97 13.01 -29.07
N PRO A 81 13.40 12.33 -28.00
CA PRO A 81 14.80 12.28 -27.60
C PRO A 81 15.59 11.34 -28.51
N HIS A 82 16.76 11.77 -28.96
CA HIS A 82 17.79 10.82 -29.37
C HIS A 82 18.50 10.23 -28.15
N ILE A 83 19.25 9.14 -28.35
CA ILE A 83 19.90 8.39 -27.26
C ILE A 83 20.77 9.26 -26.34
N PHE A 84 21.46 10.25 -26.87
CA PHE A 84 22.27 11.17 -26.05
C PHE A 84 21.41 12.03 -25.11
N ASN A 85 20.27 12.56 -25.57
CA ASN A 85 19.33 13.30 -24.71
C ASN A 85 18.77 12.38 -23.62
N PHE A 86 18.41 11.15 -23.98
CA PHE A 86 17.95 10.14 -23.03
C PHE A 86 18.98 9.92 -21.90
N ILE A 87 20.26 9.70 -22.25
CA ILE A 87 21.34 9.49 -21.27
C ILE A 87 21.54 10.75 -20.41
N GLN A 88 21.50 11.94 -20.99
CA GLN A 88 21.66 13.19 -20.24
C GLN A 88 20.53 13.41 -19.23
N CYS A 89 19.27 13.18 -19.63
CA CYS A 89 18.12 13.28 -18.73
C CYS A 89 18.24 12.29 -17.56
N LEU A 90 18.66 11.04 -17.83
CA LEU A 90 18.87 10.05 -16.77
C LEU A 90 19.98 10.45 -15.80
N ARG A 91 21.09 11.01 -16.29
CA ARG A 91 22.16 11.51 -15.42
C ARG A 91 21.68 12.66 -14.54
N GLN A 92 20.97 13.62 -15.10
CA GLN A 92 20.41 14.74 -14.34
C GLN A 92 19.41 14.28 -13.28
N GLU A 93 18.60 13.27 -13.60
CA GLU A 93 17.67 12.69 -12.64
C GLU A 93 18.41 11.96 -11.52
N HIS A 94 19.43 11.17 -11.86
CA HIS A 94 20.25 10.48 -10.87
C HIS A 94 20.90 11.44 -9.87
N GLU A 95 21.56 12.50 -10.35
CA GLU A 95 22.20 13.51 -9.49
C GLU A 95 21.17 14.20 -8.59
N PHE A 96 19.98 14.50 -9.12
CA PHE A 96 18.93 15.11 -8.31
C PHE A 96 18.41 14.17 -7.21
N GLN A 97 18.15 12.91 -7.54
CA GLN A 97 17.68 11.94 -6.55
C GLN A 97 18.75 11.66 -5.49
N HIS A 98 20.02 11.62 -5.89
CA HIS A 98 21.15 11.51 -4.96
C HIS A 98 21.17 12.68 -3.97
N HIS A 99 21.14 13.92 -4.48
CA HIS A 99 21.08 15.10 -3.60
C HIS A 99 19.84 15.11 -2.70
N ARG A 100 18.66 14.69 -3.20
CA ARG A 100 17.46 14.58 -2.36
C ARG A 100 17.59 13.52 -1.27
N ALA A 101 18.23 12.39 -1.56
CA ALA A 101 18.51 11.36 -0.58
C ALA A 101 19.48 11.88 0.50
N GLU A 102 20.58 12.54 0.11
CA GLU A 102 21.51 13.19 1.04
C GLU A 102 20.82 14.24 1.91
N GLU A 103 20.04 15.14 1.30
CA GLU A 103 19.26 16.15 2.02
C GLU A 103 18.32 15.50 3.04
N SER A 104 17.74 14.34 2.74
CA SER A 104 16.83 13.65 3.67
C SER A 104 17.53 13.10 4.92
N LEU A 105 18.83 12.83 4.86
CA LEU A 105 19.64 12.39 6.00
C LEU A 105 19.89 13.54 6.99
N PHE A 106 20.03 14.77 6.50
CA PHE A 106 20.36 15.95 7.32
C PHE A 106 19.14 16.80 7.68
N ASN A 107 18.24 17.01 6.73
CA ASN A 107 17.00 17.75 6.92
C ASN A 107 15.84 16.77 7.07
N VAL A 108 15.61 16.33 8.30
CA VAL A 108 14.40 15.58 8.66
C VAL A 108 13.21 16.52 8.51
N ARG A 109 12.66 16.61 7.29
CA ARG A 109 11.38 17.26 7.06
C ARG A 109 10.37 16.54 7.95
N LYS A 110 9.91 17.24 8.99
CA LYS A 110 8.93 16.68 9.91
C LYS A 110 7.73 16.23 9.11
N ARG A 111 7.41 14.95 9.22
CA ARG A 111 6.21 14.40 8.62
C ARG A 111 5.02 15.15 9.25
N LYS A 112 3.92 15.30 8.49
CA LYS A 112 2.71 15.87 9.08
C LYS A 112 2.29 14.97 10.25
N LYS A 113 2.05 15.57 11.41
CA LYS A 113 1.64 14.87 12.65
C LYS A 113 0.49 13.88 12.43
N ILE A 114 -0.44 14.20 11.53
CA ILE A 114 -1.54 13.29 11.17
C ILE A 114 -1.07 11.93 10.66
N ASN A 115 -0.01 11.89 9.85
CA ASN A 115 0.51 10.64 9.31
C ASN A 115 1.22 9.82 10.39
N GLU A 116 1.92 10.48 11.30
CA GLU A 116 2.56 9.83 12.46
C GLU A 116 1.52 9.23 13.41
N ASN A 117 0.41 9.95 13.63
CA ASN A 117 -0.72 9.44 14.41
C ASN A 117 -1.34 8.20 13.76
N ILE A 118 -1.57 8.23 12.43
CA ILE A 118 -2.11 7.08 11.69
C ILE A 118 -1.14 5.89 11.79
N ASP A 119 0.15 6.10 11.56
CA ASP A 119 1.14 5.01 11.67
C ASP A 119 1.15 4.41 13.08
N SER A 120 1.10 5.26 14.11
CA SER A 120 1.07 4.82 15.51
C SER A 120 -0.19 4.02 15.82
N MET A 121 -1.35 4.45 15.33
CA MET A 121 -2.63 3.75 15.49
C MET A 121 -2.59 2.37 14.82
N LEU A 122 -2.08 2.28 13.59
CA LEU A 122 -2.00 1.02 12.86
C LEU A 122 -1.04 0.04 13.54
N LEU A 123 0.10 0.51 14.02
CA LEU A 123 1.04 -0.31 14.78
C LEU A 123 0.43 -0.78 16.11
N PHE A 124 -0.29 0.09 16.80
CA PHE A 124 -0.96 -0.27 18.05
C PHE A 124 -2.05 -1.34 17.85
N ASN A 125 -2.84 -1.24 16.78
CA ASN A 125 -3.84 -2.25 16.45
C ASN A 125 -3.20 -3.58 16.03
N LEU A 126 -2.09 -3.53 15.28
CA LEU A 126 -1.34 -4.72 14.89
C LEU A 126 -0.70 -5.42 16.10
N GLN A 127 -0.21 -4.64 17.07
CA GLN A 127 0.35 -5.16 18.32
C GLN A 127 -0.73 -5.91 19.11
N GLN A 128 -1.90 -5.29 19.34
CA GLN A 128 -3.03 -5.96 20.00
C GLN A 128 -3.45 -7.25 19.28
N TYR A 129 -3.45 -7.26 17.94
CA TYR A 129 -3.71 -8.49 17.18
C TYR A 129 -2.64 -9.56 17.43
N THR A 130 -1.36 -9.17 17.46
CA THR A 130 -0.24 -10.08 17.72
C THR A 130 -0.29 -10.65 19.14
N ASP A 131 -0.72 -9.84 20.11
CA ASP A 131 -0.87 -10.23 21.51
C ASP A 131 -2.13 -11.09 21.75
N GLY A 132 -3.01 -11.21 20.75
CA GLY A 132 -4.24 -12.00 20.81
C GLY A 132 -5.46 -11.25 21.38
N ASP A 133 -5.31 -9.94 21.64
CA ASP A 133 -6.37 -9.07 22.16
C ASP A 133 -7.38 -8.66 21.08
N LEU A 134 -7.04 -8.83 19.79
CA LEU A 134 -7.93 -8.60 18.66
C LEU A 134 -7.95 -9.82 17.73
N THR A 135 -9.15 -10.14 17.24
CA THR A 135 -9.33 -11.04 16.10
C THR A 135 -8.96 -10.34 14.78
N ALA A 136 -8.73 -11.11 13.73
CA ALA A 136 -8.41 -10.55 12.41
C ALA A 136 -9.57 -9.69 11.85
N THR A 137 -10.80 -10.09 12.13
CA THR A 137 -12.02 -9.35 11.76
C THR A 137 -12.12 -8.01 12.51
N GLU A 138 -11.87 -7.99 13.82
CA GLU A 138 -11.84 -6.75 14.59
C GLU A 138 -10.71 -5.82 14.16
N LEU A 139 -9.54 -6.37 13.82
CA LEU A 139 -8.44 -5.60 13.23
C LEU A 139 -8.86 -4.97 11.90
N ALA A 140 -9.53 -5.72 11.03
CA ALA A 140 -10.02 -5.24 9.75
C ALA A 140 -10.99 -4.06 9.91
N ILE A 141 -11.94 -4.18 10.84
CA ILE A 141 -12.92 -3.13 11.16
C ILE A 141 -12.22 -1.89 11.70
N LYS A 142 -11.39 -2.02 12.74
CA LYS A 142 -10.69 -0.89 13.39
C LYS A 142 -9.75 -0.13 12.47
N CYS A 143 -9.22 -0.78 11.44
CA CYS A 143 -8.35 -0.12 10.47
C CYS A 143 -9.08 0.40 9.23
N GLY A 144 -10.38 0.08 9.07
CA GLY A 144 -11.25 0.60 8.02
C GLY A 144 -12.03 1.86 8.42
N GLU A 145 -12.17 2.12 9.73
CA GLU A 145 -12.71 3.37 10.31
C GLU A 145 -11.75 4.57 10.16
#